data_AF-A0A956L553-F1
#
_entry.id   AF-A0A956L553-F1
#
_cell.length_a   1.000
_cell.length_b   1.000
_cell.length_c   1.000
_cell.angle_alpha   90.00
_cell.angle_beta   90.00
_cell.angle_gamma   90.00
#
_symmetry.space_group_name_H-M   'P 1'
#
loop_
_entity.id
_entity.type
_entity.pdbx_description
1 polymer ?
#
loop_
_entity_poly.entity_id
_entity_poly.type
_entity_poly.pdbx_seq_one_letter_code
_entity_poly.pdbx_strand_id
1 'polypeptide(L)'
;MGVRSLMMTGLLGSSVLLPACPGDPRDPTPAADTGTTGPEPTSTGVVDTGSSGTTGDPLDAILARLAVPCDDPVADVYTAAPPSPWSPQLRGSIAACAYDRELSVDEMAAHFVAHPEFPDPGLSTAAHKLVLSYWTEREPGQPVLTSAALYVPEQLRADPAPLLVLGHGSVGIGDSCAPSREDANGFDKDWKALAYPFAGDGWVVIMPDFPGLGTDGPGTWMLSLDEGHAILDATRAARRLFEPGTFTDQSALVGLSNGGHATLSAQAMLDDYGAEGQVVANVLYSPF
;
A
#
# COMPACT_ATOMS: atom_id res chain seq x y z
N MET A 1 25.98 -5.43 -10.54
CA MET A 1 25.03 -5.35 -11.66
C MET A 1 24.23 -4.07 -11.47
N GLY A 2 24.07 -3.23 -12.49
CA GLY A 2 23.45 -1.90 -12.31
C GLY A 2 21.92 -1.94 -12.34
N VAL A 3 21.26 -1.20 -11.44
CA VAL A 3 19.81 -0.96 -11.48
C VAL A 3 19.48 -0.13 -12.71
N ARG A 4 18.44 -0.52 -13.47
CA ARG A 4 17.96 0.30 -14.59
C ARG A 4 16.93 1.30 -14.07
N SER A 5 17.24 2.60 -14.19
CA SER A 5 16.31 3.67 -13.85
C SER A 5 15.65 4.25 -15.11
N LEU A 6 14.34 4.44 -15.06
CA LEU A 6 13.57 5.14 -16.09
C LEU A 6 12.75 6.25 -15.43
N MET A 7 12.97 7.49 -15.87
CA MET A 7 12.21 8.65 -15.41
C MET A 7 11.23 9.08 -16.50
N MET A 8 9.94 9.03 -16.20
CA MET A 8 8.86 9.51 -17.05
C MET A 8 8.40 10.87 -16.55
N THR A 9 8.52 11.90 -17.40
CA THR A 9 8.11 13.26 -17.09
C THR A 9 6.70 13.51 -17.63
N GLY A 10 5.71 13.59 -16.75
CA GLY A 10 4.38 14.13 -17.04
C GLY A 10 4.13 15.36 -16.16
N LEU A 11 3.96 16.54 -16.76
CA LEU A 11 3.69 17.76 -15.98
C LEU A 11 2.28 17.68 -15.37
N LEU A 12 2.21 17.37 -14.08
CA LEU A 12 1.08 17.73 -13.22
C LEU A 12 1.59 18.76 -12.21
N GLY A 13 1.73 19.99 -12.70
CA GLY A 13 2.15 21.13 -11.91
C GLY A 13 0.94 21.80 -11.27
N SER A 14 0.78 21.65 -9.96
CA SER A 14 0.08 22.61 -9.10
C SER A 14 0.67 22.51 -7.71
N SER A 15 0.97 23.65 -7.08
CA SER A 15 1.43 23.70 -5.70
C SER A 15 0.36 23.10 -4.79
N VAL A 16 0.62 21.91 -4.23
CA VAL A 16 -0.34 21.20 -3.38
C VAL A 16 -0.04 21.54 -1.93
N LEU A 17 -0.85 22.41 -1.32
CA LEU A 17 -1.09 22.33 0.12
C LEU A 17 -1.78 20.99 0.35
N LEU A 18 -1.15 20.06 1.07
CA LEU A 18 -1.75 18.78 1.41
C LEU A 18 -2.75 19.01 2.56
N PRO A 19 -4.07 18.92 2.31
CA PRO A 19 -5.03 19.12 3.37
C PRO A 19 -4.98 17.96 4.37
N ALA A 20 -5.41 18.22 5.60
CA ALA A 20 -5.86 17.14 6.48
C ALA A 20 -7.12 16.50 5.86
N CYS A 21 -7.22 15.18 5.92
CA CYS A 21 -8.43 14.50 5.46
C CYS A 21 -9.60 14.79 6.42
N PRO A 22 -10.85 14.98 5.92
CA PRO A 22 -12.01 15.23 6.78
C PRO A 22 -12.16 14.17 7.88
N GLY A 23 -12.31 14.60 9.13
CA GLY A 23 -12.49 13.73 10.29
C GLY A 23 -11.19 13.31 11.01
N ASP A 24 -10.02 13.79 10.58
CA ASP A 24 -8.76 13.56 11.28
C ASP A 24 -8.69 14.37 12.60
N PRO A 25 -8.37 13.74 13.74
CA PRO A 25 -8.08 14.45 15.00
C PRO A 25 -6.97 15.51 14.90
N ARG A 26 -6.12 15.45 13.87
CA ARG A 26 -5.05 16.43 13.60
C ARG A 26 -5.49 17.57 12.68
N ASP A 27 -6.74 17.61 12.23
CA ASP A 27 -7.31 18.74 11.49
C ASP A 27 -7.49 19.95 12.43
N PRO A 28 -6.79 21.09 12.21
CA PRO A 28 -6.91 22.28 13.05
C PRO A 28 -8.23 23.05 12.84
N THR A 29 -9.09 22.60 11.92
CA THR A 29 -10.36 23.28 11.63
C THR A 29 -11.35 23.03 12.78
N PRO A 30 -11.96 24.08 13.39
CA PRO A 30 -12.94 23.88 14.44
C PRO A 30 -14.13 23.10 13.89
N ALA A 31 -14.55 22.04 14.59
CA ALA A 31 -15.79 21.34 14.32
C ALA A 31 -16.92 22.37 14.18
N ALA A 32 -17.49 22.48 12.97
CA ALA A 32 -18.66 23.31 12.77
C ALA A 32 -19.81 22.72 13.60
N ASP A 33 -20.27 23.50 14.57
CA ASP A 33 -21.49 23.25 15.31
C ASP A 33 -22.67 23.27 14.34
N THR A 34 -23.11 22.09 13.91
CA THR A 34 -24.39 21.91 13.22
C THR A 34 -25.32 21.16 14.14
N GLY A 35 -25.83 21.88 15.15
CA GLY A 35 -27.11 21.55 15.74
C GLY A 35 -28.20 21.59 14.66
N THR A 36 -28.71 20.43 14.26
CA THR A 36 -30.09 20.29 13.76
C THR A 36 -30.54 18.84 13.89
N THR A 37 -31.62 18.67 14.65
CA THR A 37 -32.37 17.43 14.82
C THR A 37 -33.18 17.12 13.55
N GLY A 38 -33.08 15.88 13.06
CA GLY A 38 -33.87 15.33 11.96
C GLY A 38 -34.01 13.81 12.12
N PRO A 39 -35.14 13.21 11.68
CA PRO A 39 -35.69 12.00 12.32
C PRO A 39 -35.02 10.69 11.89
N GLU A 40 -35.08 9.70 12.79
CA GLU A 40 -34.69 8.30 12.56
C GLU A 40 -35.33 7.71 11.29
N PRO A 41 -34.60 6.88 10.52
CA PRO A 41 -35.22 5.95 9.61
C PRO A 41 -35.55 4.63 10.32
N THR A 42 -36.83 4.29 10.19
CA THR A 42 -37.49 3.05 10.60
C THR A 42 -36.88 1.80 9.97
N SER A 43 -36.82 0.74 10.77
CA SER A 43 -36.47 -0.63 10.41
C SER A 43 -37.27 -1.17 9.22
N THR A 44 -36.59 -1.81 8.26
CA THR A 44 -37.22 -2.79 7.37
C THR A 44 -36.31 -3.99 7.09
N GLY A 45 -36.83 -5.17 7.44
CA GLY A 45 -36.68 -6.44 6.70
C GLY A 45 -35.29 -7.01 6.48
N VAL A 46 -34.89 -7.94 7.34
CA VAL A 46 -33.89 -8.97 7.03
C VAL A 46 -34.44 -9.83 5.88
N VAL A 47 -33.76 -9.81 4.73
CA VAL A 47 -33.95 -10.82 3.68
C VAL A 47 -32.76 -11.76 3.75
N ASP A 48 -33.06 -12.97 4.18
CA ASP A 48 -32.18 -14.13 4.24
C ASP A 48 -31.68 -14.46 2.82
N THR A 49 -30.38 -14.30 2.59
CA THR A 49 -29.74 -14.75 1.35
C THR A 49 -29.08 -16.10 1.61
N GLY A 50 -29.83 -17.16 1.35
CA GLY A 50 -29.30 -18.51 1.31
C GLY A 50 -28.16 -18.56 0.28
N SER A 51 -26.94 -18.83 0.76
CA SER A 51 -25.80 -19.11 -0.09
C SER A 51 -26.02 -20.47 -0.77
N SER A 52 -26.24 -20.43 -2.08
CA SER A 52 -26.16 -21.63 -2.91
C SER A 52 -24.71 -21.82 -3.29
N GLY A 53 -24.02 -22.66 -2.53
CA GLY A 53 -22.69 -23.13 -2.87
C GLY A 53 -22.71 -23.95 -4.16
N THR A 54 -21.77 -23.66 -5.06
CA THR A 54 -21.38 -24.58 -6.12
C THR A 54 -19.89 -24.45 -6.41
N THR A 55 -19.17 -25.52 -6.05
CA THR A 55 -17.99 -26.09 -6.71
C THR A 55 -16.72 -25.25 -6.84
N GLY A 56 -15.88 -25.40 -5.79
CA GLY A 56 -14.48 -25.02 -5.73
C GLY A 56 -14.30 -23.71 -5.00
N ASP A 57 -13.99 -23.74 -3.71
CA ASP A 57 -13.55 -22.55 -2.99
C ASP A 57 -12.03 -22.67 -2.77
N PRO A 58 -11.21 -22.34 -3.79
CA PRO A 58 -9.79 -22.12 -3.61
C PRO A 58 -9.64 -20.69 -3.10
N LEU A 59 -9.35 -20.52 -1.82
CA LEU A 59 -8.55 -19.37 -1.43
C LEU A 59 -7.29 -19.43 -2.31
N ASP A 60 -7.07 -18.44 -3.18
CA ASP A 60 -6.17 -18.54 -4.33
C ASP A 60 -4.81 -19.16 -4.02
N ALA A 61 -4.24 -19.89 -4.99
CA ALA A 61 -3.03 -20.68 -4.80
C ALA A 61 -1.84 -19.88 -4.23
N ILE A 62 -1.82 -18.54 -4.39
CA ILE A 62 -0.85 -17.67 -3.75
C ILE A 62 -1.19 -17.27 -2.31
N LEU A 63 -2.46 -17.05 -1.97
CA LEU A 63 -2.87 -16.83 -0.57
C LEU A 63 -2.64 -18.08 0.28
N ALA A 64 -2.78 -19.27 -0.31
CA ALA A 64 -2.39 -20.53 0.32
C ALA A 64 -0.88 -20.64 0.63
N ARG A 65 -0.06 -19.74 0.08
CA ARG A 65 1.40 -19.65 0.33
C ARG A 65 1.73 -18.58 1.37
N LEU A 66 0.76 -17.99 2.05
CA LEU A 66 1.01 -17.08 3.17
C LEU A 66 1.65 -17.86 4.33
N ALA A 67 2.82 -17.41 4.76
CA ALA A 67 3.49 -17.89 5.98
C ALA A 67 2.92 -17.20 7.24
N VAL A 68 2.32 -16.02 7.08
CA VAL A 68 1.59 -15.29 8.10
C VAL A 68 0.10 -15.29 7.73
N PRO A 69 -0.81 -15.77 8.61
CA PRO A 69 -2.20 -16.08 8.24
C PRO A 69 -3.05 -14.89 7.81
N CYS A 70 -2.66 -13.66 8.19
CA CYS A 70 -3.38 -12.43 7.88
C CYS A 70 -4.85 -12.42 8.37
N ASP A 71 -5.09 -12.95 9.56
CA ASP A 71 -6.39 -13.07 10.22
C ASP A 71 -6.61 -12.03 11.35
N ASP A 72 -5.72 -11.06 11.49
CA ASP A 72 -5.90 -9.96 12.43
C ASP A 72 -7.10 -9.07 12.01
N PRO A 73 -7.79 -8.41 12.95
CA PRO A 73 -8.72 -7.35 12.61
C PRO A 73 -8.00 -6.21 11.88
N VAL A 74 -8.57 -5.70 10.78
CA VAL A 74 -7.99 -4.57 10.00
C VAL A 74 -7.67 -3.37 10.88
N ALA A 75 -8.49 -3.10 11.91
CA ALA A 75 -8.27 -1.99 12.84
C ALA A 75 -6.98 -2.14 13.67
N ASP A 76 -6.54 -3.37 13.95
CA ASP A 76 -5.39 -3.67 14.79
C ASP A 76 -4.06 -3.57 14.01
N VAL A 77 -4.11 -3.50 12.67
CA VAL A 77 -2.93 -3.39 11.81
C VAL A 77 -2.11 -2.13 12.10
N TYR A 78 -2.77 -1.04 12.52
CA TYR A 78 -2.19 0.30 12.52
C TYR A 78 -1.45 0.70 13.81
N THR A 79 -1.45 -0.16 14.82
CA THR A 79 -0.86 0.14 16.13
C THR A 79 -0.10 -1.06 16.67
N ALA A 80 1.18 -0.88 16.97
CA ALA A 80 1.99 -1.91 17.62
C ALA A 80 3.11 -1.25 18.44
N ALA A 81 3.55 -1.94 19.50
CA ALA A 81 4.70 -1.51 20.28
C ALA A 81 6.01 -1.97 19.61
N PRO A 82 7.06 -1.14 19.57
CA PRO A 82 8.33 -1.49 18.93
C PRO A 82 8.98 -2.71 19.60
N PRO A 83 9.55 -3.64 18.82
CA PRO A 83 10.34 -4.73 19.36
C PRO A 83 11.49 -4.22 20.23
N SER A 84 11.73 -4.91 21.34
CA SER A 84 12.83 -4.60 22.26
C SER A 84 13.54 -5.89 22.70
N PRO A 85 14.88 -5.98 22.54
CA PRO A 85 15.77 -4.98 21.95
C PRO A 85 15.57 -4.87 20.43
N TRP A 86 15.76 -3.67 19.89
CA TRP A 86 15.76 -3.45 18.45
C TRP A 86 17.07 -3.93 17.81
N SER A 87 16.98 -4.47 16.59
CA SER A 87 18.14 -4.75 15.75
C SER A 87 17.80 -4.62 14.26
N PRO A 88 18.78 -4.35 13.38
CA PRO A 88 18.56 -4.26 11.93
C PRO A 88 17.93 -5.51 11.29
N GLN A 89 18.02 -6.68 11.94
CA GLN A 89 17.39 -7.91 11.44
C GLN A 89 15.85 -7.86 11.53
N LEU A 90 15.31 -7.00 12.39
CA LEU A 90 13.86 -6.80 12.58
C LEU A 90 13.24 -5.86 11.55
N ARG A 91 14.04 -5.18 10.73
CA ARG A 91 13.57 -4.44 9.55
C ARG A 91 12.68 -5.32 8.67
N GLY A 92 11.50 -4.84 8.32
CA GLY A 92 10.46 -5.57 7.60
C GLY A 92 9.78 -6.70 8.37
N SER A 93 9.93 -6.81 9.71
CA SER A 93 9.19 -7.83 10.46
C SER A 93 7.73 -7.42 10.56
N ILE A 94 6.83 -8.34 10.22
CA ILE A 94 5.39 -8.12 10.26
C ILE A 94 4.94 -7.94 11.71
N ALA A 95 4.22 -6.85 11.99
CA ALA A 95 3.61 -6.59 13.29
C ALA A 95 2.18 -7.14 13.34
N ALA A 96 1.42 -6.92 12.27
CA ALA A 96 0.06 -7.43 12.07
C ALA A 96 -0.25 -7.55 10.58
N CYS A 97 -1.18 -8.43 10.22
CA CYS A 97 -1.67 -8.58 8.86
C CYS A 97 -3.16 -8.97 8.86
N ALA A 98 -3.91 -8.38 7.94
CA ALA A 98 -5.34 -8.63 7.77
C ALA A 98 -5.67 -8.79 6.28
N TYR A 99 -6.51 -9.77 5.97
CA TYR A 99 -7.26 -9.78 4.72
C TYR A 99 -8.31 -8.65 4.75
N ASP A 100 -8.34 -7.82 3.71
CA ASP A 100 -9.31 -6.74 3.59
C ASP A 100 -10.49 -7.17 2.71
N ARG A 101 -10.23 -7.38 1.42
CA ARG A 101 -11.28 -7.69 0.43
C ARG A 101 -10.73 -8.22 -0.88
N GLU A 102 -11.63 -8.74 -1.71
CA GLU A 102 -11.38 -9.00 -3.13
C GLU A 102 -11.64 -7.73 -3.95
N LEU A 103 -10.86 -7.54 -5.02
CA LEU A 103 -10.99 -6.52 -6.04
C LEU A 103 -11.25 -7.20 -7.37
N SER A 104 -12.50 -7.15 -7.81
CA SER A 104 -12.87 -7.65 -9.14
C SER A 104 -12.22 -6.83 -10.26
N VAL A 105 -12.05 -7.45 -11.42
CA VAL A 105 -11.61 -6.76 -12.66
C VAL A 105 -12.52 -5.56 -12.96
N ASP A 106 -13.84 -5.73 -12.84
CA ASP A 106 -14.81 -4.67 -13.11
C ASP A 106 -14.68 -3.50 -12.13
N GLU A 107 -14.43 -3.76 -10.84
CA GLU A 107 -14.21 -2.69 -9.86
C GLU A 107 -12.93 -1.89 -10.18
N MET A 108 -11.83 -2.59 -10.49
CA MET A 108 -10.60 -1.91 -10.86
C MET A 108 -10.76 -1.12 -12.17
N ALA A 109 -11.44 -1.68 -13.17
CA ALA A 109 -11.71 -1.03 -14.45
C ALA A 109 -12.63 0.20 -14.29
N ALA A 110 -13.58 0.17 -13.36
CA ALA A 110 -14.48 1.29 -13.09
C ALA A 110 -13.73 2.57 -12.69
N HIS A 111 -12.55 2.45 -12.06
CA HIS A 111 -11.69 3.59 -11.78
C HIS A 111 -11.26 4.33 -13.06
N PHE A 112 -10.87 3.60 -14.11
CA PHE A 112 -10.43 4.16 -15.39
C PHE A 112 -11.60 4.68 -16.23
N VAL A 113 -12.79 4.10 -16.08
CA VAL A 113 -14.03 4.65 -16.67
C VAL A 113 -14.36 6.01 -16.05
N ALA A 114 -14.16 6.16 -14.74
CA ALA A 114 -14.39 7.42 -14.04
C ALA A 114 -13.32 8.49 -14.32
N HIS A 115 -12.12 8.09 -14.76
CA HIS A 115 -10.97 8.95 -15.05
C HIS A 115 -10.48 8.72 -16.49
N PRO A 116 -11.22 9.20 -17.51
CA PRO A 116 -10.95 8.92 -18.92
C PRO A 116 -9.64 9.53 -19.45
N GLU A 117 -8.96 10.36 -18.66
CA GLU A 117 -7.58 10.79 -18.90
C GLU A 117 -6.57 9.64 -18.87
N PHE A 118 -6.89 8.54 -18.17
CA PHE A 118 -6.09 7.33 -18.17
C PHE A 118 -6.61 6.35 -19.24
N PRO A 119 -5.71 5.71 -20.03
CA PRO A 119 -6.12 4.71 -20.99
C PRO A 119 -6.67 3.45 -20.29
N ASP A 120 -7.49 2.67 -21.00
CA ASP A 120 -7.88 1.33 -20.55
C ASP A 120 -6.61 0.49 -20.29
N PRO A 121 -6.39 0.05 -19.05
CA PRO A 121 -5.18 -0.68 -18.68
C PRO A 121 -5.18 -2.15 -19.13
N GLY A 122 -6.29 -2.67 -19.67
CA GLY A 122 -6.36 -4.05 -20.17
C GLY A 122 -6.22 -5.10 -19.07
N LEU A 123 -6.91 -4.90 -17.94
CA LEU A 123 -6.84 -5.78 -16.78
C LEU A 123 -7.29 -7.21 -17.13
N SER A 124 -6.57 -8.20 -16.61
CA SER A 124 -6.70 -9.62 -16.97
C SER A 124 -7.03 -10.54 -15.79
N THR A 125 -6.87 -10.06 -14.56
CA THR A 125 -7.12 -10.84 -13.32
C THR A 125 -7.69 -9.94 -12.23
N ALA A 126 -8.55 -10.51 -11.38
CA ALA A 126 -8.91 -9.90 -10.11
C ALA A 126 -7.71 -9.97 -9.14
N ALA A 127 -7.83 -9.32 -7.99
CA ALA A 127 -6.80 -9.33 -6.95
C ALA A 127 -7.41 -9.30 -5.55
N HIS A 128 -6.75 -9.94 -4.60
CA HIS A 128 -7.01 -9.77 -3.18
C HIS A 128 -6.22 -8.60 -2.62
N LYS A 129 -6.87 -7.79 -1.80
CA LYS A 129 -6.21 -6.76 -1.00
C LYS A 129 -6.01 -7.27 0.43
N LEU A 130 -4.77 -7.18 0.88
CA LEU A 130 -4.39 -7.34 2.27
C LEU A 130 -3.86 -6.00 2.79
N VAL A 131 -3.94 -5.83 4.11
CA VAL A 131 -3.36 -4.70 4.83
C VAL A 131 -2.42 -5.28 5.87
N LEU A 132 -1.20 -4.79 5.90
CA LEU A 132 -0.19 -5.25 6.85
C LEU A 132 0.55 -4.06 7.44
N SER A 133 1.15 -4.26 8.60
CA SER A 133 2.14 -3.35 9.17
C SER A 133 3.44 -4.06 9.43
N TYR A 134 4.53 -3.33 9.28
CA TYR A 134 5.87 -3.84 9.49
C TYR A 134 6.79 -2.78 10.07
N TRP A 135 7.86 -3.24 10.69
CA TRP A 135 8.84 -2.37 11.32
C TRP A 135 9.87 -1.86 10.33
N THR A 136 10.09 -0.56 10.32
CA THR A 136 11.16 0.12 9.59
C THR A 136 11.93 1.05 10.54
N GLU A 137 12.77 1.93 10.03
CA GLU A 137 13.54 2.89 10.83
C GLU A 137 13.40 4.31 10.28
N ARG A 138 13.33 5.29 11.19
CA ARG A 138 13.54 6.70 10.80
C ARG A 138 15.03 6.98 10.61
N GLU A 139 15.77 6.73 11.69
CA GLU A 139 17.22 6.74 11.73
C GLU A 139 17.73 5.38 12.22
N PRO A 140 18.99 5.02 11.95
CA PRO A 140 19.58 3.80 12.50
C PRO A 140 19.35 3.66 14.01
N GLY A 141 18.69 2.58 14.42
CA GLY A 141 18.37 2.32 15.83
C GLY A 141 17.07 2.93 16.33
N GLN A 142 16.31 3.64 15.50
CA GLN A 142 15.02 4.24 15.84
C GLN A 142 13.88 3.53 15.09
N PRO A 143 13.35 2.42 15.63
CA PRO A 143 12.27 1.70 14.99
C PRO A 143 11.00 2.53 14.90
N VAL A 144 10.30 2.41 13.78
CA VAL A 144 8.99 3.01 13.56
C VAL A 144 8.10 2.03 12.80
N LEU A 145 6.81 2.03 13.12
CA LEU A 145 5.82 1.24 12.42
C LEU A 145 5.39 1.96 11.13
N THR A 146 5.16 1.21 10.07
CA THR A 146 4.45 1.70 8.88
C THR A 146 3.49 0.61 8.40
N SER A 147 2.37 1.02 7.80
CA SER A 147 1.41 0.12 7.16
C SER A 147 1.60 0.09 5.65
N ALA A 148 1.01 -0.92 5.00
CA ALA A 148 1.00 -1.06 3.55
C ALA A 148 -0.30 -1.70 3.07
N ALA A 149 -0.72 -1.31 1.87
CA ALA A 149 -1.60 -2.13 1.04
C ALA A 149 -0.77 -3.18 0.32
N LEU A 150 -1.26 -4.41 0.25
CA LEU A 150 -0.71 -5.48 -0.58
C LEU A 150 -1.80 -5.99 -1.51
N TYR A 151 -1.57 -5.88 -2.82
CA TYR A 151 -2.44 -6.45 -3.85
C TYR A 151 -1.83 -7.75 -4.35
N VAL A 152 -2.58 -8.83 -4.23
CA VAL A 152 -2.21 -10.18 -4.59
C VAL A 152 -3.14 -10.65 -5.70
N PRO A 153 -2.68 -10.77 -6.95
CA PRO A 153 -3.54 -11.14 -8.06
C PRO A 153 -3.96 -12.61 -7.96
N GLU A 154 -5.18 -12.93 -8.38
CA GLU A 154 -5.66 -14.32 -8.44
C GLU A 154 -4.81 -15.15 -9.42
N GLN A 155 -4.42 -14.52 -10.54
CA GLN A 155 -3.53 -15.11 -11.54
C GLN A 155 -2.20 -14.38 -11.55
N LEU A 156 -1.16 -15.06 -11.10
CA LEU A 156 0.21 -14.56 -11.19
C LEU A 156 0.68 -14.49 -12.64
N ARG A 157 1.31 -13.36 -12.99
CA ARG A 157 2.03 -13.22 -14.27
C ARG A 157 3.21 -14.19 -14.40
N ALA A 158 3.82 -14.57 -13.29
CA ALA A 158 4.94 -15.50 -13.23
C ALA A 158 4.98 -16.22 -11.88
N ASP A 159 5.45 -17.47 -11.87
CA ASP A 159 5.69 -18.27 -10.66
C ASP A 159 7.09 -18.90 -10.73
N PRO A 160 8.05 -18.53 -9.85
CA PRO A 160 7.94 -17.53 -8.78
C PRO A 160 7.67 -16.10 -9.29
N ALA A 161 6.98 -15.29 -8.50
CA ALA A 161 6.59 -13.93 -8.89
C ALA A 161 7.75 -12.93 -8.68
N PRO A 162 7.98 -11.96 -9.59
CA PRO A 162 8.73 -10.76 -9.23
C PRO A 162 7.88 -9.86 -8.31
N LEU A 163 8.53 -9.18 -7.36
CA LEU A 163 7.85 -8.27 -6.44
C LEU A 163 7.84 -6.85 -7.02
N LEU A 164 6.70 -6.16 -6.95
CA LEU A 164 6.62 -4.72 -7.24
C LEU A 164 6.39 -3.96 -5.94
N VAL A 165 7.31 -3.04 -5.62
CA VAL A 165 7.15 -2.09 -4.50
C VAL A 165 6.76 -0.74 -5.09
N LEU A 166 5.59 -0.24 -4.69
CA LEU A 166 5.00 0.97 -5.24
C LEU A 166 5.00 2.09 -4.21
N GLY A 167 5.67 3.20 -4.48
CA GLY A 167 5.55 4.45 -3.73
C GLY A 167 4.37 5.27 -4.25
N HIS A 168 3.39 5.54 -3.39
CA HIS A 168 2.23 6.35 -3.74
C HIS A 168 2.57 7.85 -3.87
N GLY A 169 1.75 8.60 -4.61
CA GLY A 169 1.82 10.06 -4.66
C GLY A 169 1.45 10.73 -3.34
N SER A 170 1.37 12.05 -3.31
CA SER A 170 0.93 12.73 -2.09
C SER A 170 -0.57 12.52 -1.88
N VAL A 171 -0.96 11.94 -0.74
CA VAL A 171 -2.36 11.56 -0.45
C VAL A 171 -2.98 12.39 0.69
N GLY A 172 -2.25 13.35 1.25
CA GLY A 172 -2.65 14.09 2.46
C GLY A 172 -1.82 13.68 3.67
N ILE A 173 -2.07 14.30 4.82
CA ILE A 173 -1.26 14.11 6.05
C ILE A 173 -1.98 13.35 7.17
N GLY A 174 -3.27 13.05 6.99
CA GLY A 174 -4.09 12.38 7.99
C GLY A 174 -4.14 10.87 7.84
N ASP A 175 -4.55 10.17 8.90
CA ASP A 175 -4.52 8.70 8.88
C ASP A 175 -5.49 8.13 7.85
N SER A 176 -6.68 8.71 7.72
CA SER A 176 -7.66 8.32 6.69
C SER A 176 -7.14 8.54 5.26
N CYS A 177 -6.05 9.29 5.08
CA CYS A 177 -5.41 9.46 3.79
C CYS A 177 -4.50 8.28 3.41
N ALA A 178 -4.13 7.41 4.35
CA ALA A 178 -3.24 6.27 4.09
C ALA A 178 -3.85 5.33 3.03
N PRO A 179 -3.13 5.02 1.93
CA PRO A 179 -3.64 4.15 0.88
C PRO A 179 -4.09 2.77 1.38
N SER A 180 -3.43 2.20 2.40
CA SER A 180 -3.84 0.93 2.98
C SER A 180 -5.25 0.95 3.58
N ARG A 181 -5.72 2.09 4.08
CA ARG A 181 -7.07 2.24 4.66
C ARG A 181 -8.17 2.36 3.62
N GLU A 182 -7.85 2.80 2.40
CA GLU A 182 -8.83 3.06 1.33
C GLU A 182 -10.07 3.86 1.77
N ASP A 183 -9.90 4.80 2.70
CA ASP A 183 -11.01 5.56 3.25
C ASP A 183 -11.72 6.38 2.16
N ALA A 184 -13.06 6.36 2.16
CA ALA A 184 -13.85 7.16 1.23
C ALA A 184 -13.55 8.67 1.37
N ASN A 185 -13.21 9.12 2.58
CA ASN A 185 -12.84 10.50 2.91
C ASN A 185 -11.35 10.80 2.70
N GLY A 186 -10.53 9.82 2.30
CA GLY A 186 -9.13 10.02 1.95
C GLY A 186 -8.99 11.02 0.80
N PHE A 187 -7.98 11.89 0.89
CA PHE A 187 -7.61 12.83 -0.15
C PHE A 187 -6.75 12.11 -1.20
N ASP A 188 -6.89 12.50 -2.47
CA ASP A 188 -6.13 12.03 -3.64
C ASP A 188 -5.92 10.50 -3.73
N LYS A 189 -6.56 9.88 -4.72
CA LYS A 189 -6.56 8.42 -4.91
C LYS A 189 -5.88 8.02 -6.23
N ASP A 190 -5.03 8.88 -6.78
CA ASP A 190 -4.29 8.62 -8.03
C ASP A 190 -3.37 7.39 -7.93
N TRP A 191 -3.03 6.96 -6.72
CA TRP A 191 -2.35 5.69 -6.49
C TRP A 191 -3.13 4.50 -7.07
N LYS A 192 -4.47 4.56 -7.19
CA LYS A 192 -5.29 3.51 -7.84
C LYS A 192 -4.95 3.37 -9.32
N ALA A 193 -4.81 4.50 -10.02
CA ALA A 193 -4.38 4.53 -11.41
C ALA A 193 -2.96 3.97 -11.61
N LEU A 194 -2.14 3.93 -10.57
CA LEU A 194 -0.81 3.32 -10.60
C LEU A 194 -0.81 1.85 -10.18
N ALA A 195 -1.51 1.48 -9.11
CA ALA A 195 -1.46 0.14 -8.53
C ALA A 195 -2.34 -0.88 -9.30
N TYR A 196 -3.55 -0.49 -9.70
CA TYR A 196 -4.50 -1.40 -10.34
C TYR A 196 -4.01 -1.97 -11.67
N PRO A 197 -3.32 -1.22 -12.55
CA PRO A 197 -2.77 -1.79 -13.78
C PRO A 197 -1.76 -2.91 -13.50
N PHE A 198 -0.91 -2.78 -12.48
CA PHE A 198 0.05 -3.83 -12.13
C PHE A 198 -0.65 -5.03 -11.48
N ALA A 199 -1.56 -4.80 -10.54
CA ALA A 199 -2.31 -5.87 -9.89
C ALA A 199 -3.15 -6.66 -10.91
N GLY A 200 -3.94 -5.98 -11.75
CA GLY A 200 -4.75 -6.63 -12.79
C GLY A 200 -3.95 -7.22 -13.95
N ASP A 201 -2.65 -6.95 -14.04
CA ASP A 201 -1.69 -7.57 -14.97
C ASP A 201 -0.91 -8.72 -14.32
N GLY A 202 -1.28 -9.12 -13.10
CA GLY A 202 -0.74 -10.30 -12.43
C GLY A 202 0.53 -10.07 -11.61
N TRP A 203 0.85 -8.84 -11.23
CA TRP A 203 1.93 -8.53 -10.29
C TRP A 203 1.46 -8.55 -8.84
N VAL A 204 2.31 -9.04 -7.94
CA VAL A 204 2.16 -8.78 -6.51
C VAL A 204 2.70 -7.38 -6.21
N VAL A 205 1.84 -6.51 -5.71
CA VAL A 205 2.15 -5.09 -5.49
C VAL A 205 2.05 -4.77 -4.01
N ILE A 206 3.17 -4.43 -3.37
CA ILE A 206 3.18 -3.87 -2.01
C ILE A 206 3.37 -2.35 -2.08
N MET A 207 2.50 -1.61 -1.42
CA MET A 207 2.49 -0.15 -1.41
C MET A 207 2.49 0.35 0.04
N PRO A 208 3.65 0.73 0.59
CA PRO A 208 3.73 1.26 1.94
C PRO A 208 3.17 2.68 2.03
N ASP A 209 2.52 3.00 3.15
CA ASP A 209 1.93 4.33 3.42
C ASP A 209 2.98 5.36 3.86
N PHE A 210 4.20 4.91 4.17
CA PHE A 210 5.27 5.67 4.84
C PHE A 210 4.99 5.93 6.33
N PRO A 211 6.04 6.07 7.17
CA PRO A 211 5.84 6.17 8.62
C PRO A 211 5.04 7.43 9.01
N GLY A 212 4.15 7.30 9.99
CA GLY A 212 3.31 8.41 10.48
C GLY A 212 2.12 8.78 9.58
N LEU A 213 1.93 8.07 8.47
CA LEU A 213 0.69 8.08 7.68
C LEU A 213 -0.07 6.78 7.98
N GLY A 214 -1.25 6.89 8.58
CA GLY A 214 -2.07 5.73 8.96
C GLY A 214 -1.63 5.06 10.27
N THR A 215 -0.42 5.35 10.75
CA THR A 215 0.23 4.80 11.96
C THR A 215 0.67 5.92 12.90
N ASP A 216 0.91 5.60 14.18
CA ASP A 216 1.26 6.59 15.19
C ASP A 216 2.56 7.37 14.87
N GLY A 217 2.56 8.65 15.21
CA GLY A 217 3.73 9.53 15.15
C GLY A 217 3.66 10.60 14.05
N PRO A 218 4.71 11.42 13.89
CA PRO A 218 4.74 12.47 12.89
C PRO A 218 4.87 11.90 11.47
N GLY A 219 4.08 12.42 10.53
CA GLY A 219 4.14 12.07 9.11
C GLY A 219 5.49 12.43 8.48
N THR A 220 5.81 11.76 7.38
CA THR A 220 7.15 11.72 6.79
C THR A 220 7.25 12.29 5.38
N TRP A 221 6.26 13.09 4.98
CA TRP A 221 6.22 13.69 3.65
C TRP A 221 7.55 14.34 3.27
N MET A 222 8.17 13.84 2.19
CA MET A 222 9.46 14.30 1.66
C MET A 222 10.66 14.10 2.61
N LEU A 223 10.58 13.15 3.54
CA LEU A 223 11.72 12.72 4.37
C LEU A 223 12.40 11.50 3.73
N SER A 224 13.52 11.73 3.04
CA SER A 224 14.19 10.71 2.22
C SER A 224 14.56 9.43 2.98
N LEU A 225 15.02 9.53 4.24
CA LEU A 225 15.39 8.36 5.06
C LEU A 225 14.14 7.52 5.38
N ASP A 226 13.13 8.13 6.00
CA ASP A 226 11.92 7.44 6.42
C ASP A 226 11.19 6.79 5.22
N GLU A 227 10.99 7.52 4.12
CA GLU A 227 10.32 7.01 2.93
C GLU A 227 11.17 5.94 2.20
N GLY A 228 12.48 6.17 2.09
CA GLY A 228 13.41 5.22 1.46
C GLY A 228 13.53 3.91 2.23
N HIS A 229 13.67 3.97 3.55
CA HIS A 229 13.67 2.78 4.41
C HIS A 229 12.35 2.03 4.33
N ALA A 230 11.20 2.73 4.31
CA ALA A 230 9.90 2.10 4.17
C ALA A 230 9.80 1.30 2.86
N ILE A 231 10.22 1.87 1.73
CA ILE A 231 10.27 1.17 0.42
C ILE A 231 11.19 -0.05 0.48
N LEU A 232 12.40 0.09 1.04
CA LEU A 232 13.35 -1.03 1.12
C LEU A 232 12.85 -2.14 2.05
N ASP A 233 12.25 -1.78 3.18
CA ASP A 233 11.71 -2.75 4.14
C ASP A 233 10.41 -3.38 3.68
N ALA A 234 9.67 -2.75 2.76
CA ALA A 234 8.55 -3.41 2.08
C ALA A 234 9.01 -4.66 1.31
N THR A 235 10.22 -4.66 0.74
CA THR A 235 10.78 -5.86 0.10
C THR A 235 10.97 -7.01 1.09
N ARG A 236 11.41 -6.69 2.31
CA ARG A 236 11.58 -7.65 3.41
C ARG A 236 10.23 -8.15 3.92
N ALA A 237 9.30 -7.22 4.17
CA ALA A 237 7.97 -7.51 4.68
C ALA A 237 7.18 -8.44 3.74
N ALA A 238 7.10 -8.09 2.45
CA ALA A 238 6.42 -8.91 1.45
C ALA A 238 7.01 -10.33 1.41
N ARG A 239 8.34 -10.48 1.37
CA ARG A 239 8.97 -11.81 1.29
C ARG A 239 8.82 -12.63 2.57
N ARG A 240 8.68 -12.00 3.73
CA ARG A 240 8.42 -12.69 5.01
C ARG A 240 6.96 -13.09 5.18
N LEU A 241 6.05 -12.42 4.48
CA LEU A 241 4.62 -12.73 4.53
C LEU A 241 4.29 -14.05 3.83
N PHE A 242 5.10 -14.46 2.86
CA PHE A 242 4.88 -15.67 2.07
C PHE A 242 5.96 -16.74 2.31
N GLU A 243 5.62 -17.99 2.03
CA GLU A 243 6.52 -19.12 2.07
C GLU A 243 7.69 -18.94 1.09
N PRO A 244 8.88 -19.48 1.41
CA PRO A 244 10.03 -19.44 0.51
C PRO A 244 9.70 -19.98 -0.89
N GLY A 245 10.27 -19.33 -1.91
CA GLY A 245 10.03 -19.68 -3.32
C GLY A 245 8.77 -19.06 -3.94
N THR A 246 7.99 -18.26 -3.18
CA THR A 246 6.88 -17.44 -3.72
C THR A 246 7.36 -16.35 -4.64
N PHE A 247 8.48 -15.71 -4.29
CA PHE A 247 9.07 -14.67 -5.09
C PHE A 247 10.38 -15.12 -5.74
N THR A 248 10.64 -14.63 -6.95
CA THR A 248 12.00 -14.59 -7.49
C THR A 248 12.88 -13.70 -6.61
N ASP A 249 14.19 -13.70 -6.80
CA ASP A 249 15.07 -12.76 -6.10
C ASP A 249 14.97 -11.31 -6.64
N GLN A 250 14.03 -11.01 -7.54
CA GLN A 250 13.94 -9.69 -8.20
C GLN A 250 12.79 -8.85 -7.65
N SER A 251 13.07 -7.57 -7.48
CA SER A 251 12.10 -6.53 -7.12
C SER A 251 12.20 -5.35 -8.10
N ALA A 252 11.06 -4.75 -8.45
CA ALA A 252 11.00 -3.47 -9.17
C ALA A 252 10.41 -2.40 -8.24
N LEU A 253 10.98 -1.20 -8.29
CA LEU A 253 10.45 -0.03 -7.60
C LEU A 253 9.70 0.84 -8.60
N VAL A 254 8.49 1.27 -8.23
CA VAL A 254 7.70 2.21 -9.03
C VAL A 254 7.21 3.33 -8.14
N GLY A 255 7.35 4.59 -8.54
CA GLY A 255 6.94 5.72 -7.73
C GLY A 255 6.31 6.84 -8.54
N LEU A 256 5.27 7.48 -8.00
CA LEU A 256 4.66 8.69 -8.56
C LEU A 256 4.84 9.87 -7.62
N SER A 257 5.25 11.04 -8.11
CA SER A 257 5.27 12.29 -7.32
C SER A 257 6.10 12.11 -6.05
N ASN A 258 5.52 12.22 -4.85
CA ASN A 258 6.18 11.90 -3.58
C ASN A 258 6.76 10.47 -3.57
N GLY A 259 6.03 9.48 -4.07
CA GLY A 259 6.51 8.11 -4.21
C GLY A 259 7.68 7.97 -5.19
N GLY A 260 7.80 8.88 -6.16
CA GLY A 260 8.98 9.02 -7.01
C GLY A 260 10.20 9.48 -6.21
N HIS A 261 10.04 10.46 -5.31
CA HIS A 261 11.07 10.84 -4.34
C HIS A 261 11.43 9.68 -3.40
N ALA A 262 10.45 8.95 -2.87
CA ALA A 262 10.66 7.81 -1.98
C ALA A 262 11.47 6.68 -2.66
N THR A 263 11.09 6.28 -3.87
CA THR A 263 11.77 5.21 -4.62
C THR A 263 13.13 5.63 -5.14
N LEU A 264 13.35 6.91 -5.44
CA LEU A 264 14.68 7.45 -5.73
C LEU A 264 15.58 7.44 -4.48
N SER A 265 15.03 7.82 -3.32
CA SER A 265 15.73 7.77 -2.03
C SER A 265 16.12 6.33 -1.66
N ALA A 266 15.19 5.39 -1.82
CA ALA A 266 15.45 3.96 -1.64
C ALA A 266 16.60 3.47 -2.54
N GLN A 267 16.60 3.85 -3.82
CA GLN A 267 17.69 3.51 -4.75
C GLN A 267 19.05 4.03 -4.27
N ALA A 268 19.11 5.25 -3.75
CA ALA A 268 20.36 5.84 -3.24
C ALA A 268 20.90 5.12 -1.99
N MET A 269 20.02 4.44 -1.25
CA MET A 269 20.34 3.76 0.01
C MET A 269 20.59 2.25 -0.14
N LEU A 270 20.47 1.69 -1.35
CA LEU A 270 20.57 0.24 -1.58
C LEU A 270 21.89 -0.35 -1.07
N ASP A 271 23.02 0.32 -1.28
CA ASP A 271 24.33 -0.22 -0.91
C ASP A 271 24.58 -0.21 0.61
N ASP A 272 24.06 0.80 1.32
CA ASP A 272 24.31 1.00 2.75
C ASP A 272 23.21 0.38 3.64
N TYR A 273 21.94 0.47 3.22
CA TYR A 273 20.78 -0.02 3.96
C TYR A 273 20.32 -1.40 3.51
N GLY A 274 20.47 -1.71 2.22
CA GLY A 274 20.06 -2.97 1.60
C GLY A 274 18.55 -3.10 1.37
N ALA A 275 18.19 -4.07 0.52
CA ALA A 275 16.84 -4.61 0.35
C ALA A 275 16.88 -6.14 0.58
N GLU A 276 15.71 -6.77 0.69
CA GLU A 276 15.60 -8.21 0.50
C GLU A 276 15.48 -8.53 -0.99
N GLY A 277 16.47 -9.30 -1.48
CA GLY A 277 16.66 -9.58 -2.89
C GLY A 277 17.24 -8.40 -3.69
N GLN A 278 17.19 -8.52 -5.00
CA GLN A 278 17.78 -7.58 -5.96
C GLN A 278 16.75 -6.62 -6.54
N VAL A 279 16.97 -5.33 -6.33
CA VAL A 279 16.26 -4.29 -7.07
C VAL A 279 16.83 -4.21 -8.49
N VAL A 280 16.02 -4.55 -9.49
CA VAL A 280 16.47 -4.62 -10.90
C VAL A 280 16.00 -3.45 -11.75
N ALA A 281 14.94 -2.77 -11.32
CA ALA A 281 14.34 -1.63 -12.00
C ALA A 281 13.84 -0.58 -11.01
N ASN A 282 13.93 0.69 -11.42
CA ASN A 282 13.29 1.81 -10.74
C ASN A 282 12.58 2.70 -11.77
N VAL A 283 11.26 2.82 -11.65
CA VAL A 283 10.41 3.57 -12.59
C VAL A 283 9.77 4.74 -11.87
N LEU A 284 10.13 5.95 -12.29
CA LEU A 284 9.76 7.18 -11.61
C LEU A 284 8.82 8.00 -12.50
N TYR A 285 7.60 8.23 -12.03
CA TYR A 285 6.63 9.13 -12.64
C TYR A 285 6.68 10.47 -11.90
N SER A 286 7.17 11.50 -12.59
CA SER A 286 7.22 12.88 -12.09
C SER A 286 7.76 13.03 -10.65
N PRO A 287 8.96 12.49 -10.34
CA PRO A 287 9.56 12.62 -9.03
C PRO A 287 9.89 14.10 -8.71
N PHE A 288 9.85 14.46 -7.43
CA PHE A 288 10.38 15.72 -6.90
C PHE A 288 11.89 15.67 -6.70
#